data_AF-A0A928CG80-F1
#
_entry.id   AF-A0A928CG80-F1
#
_cell.length_a   1.000
_cell.length_b   1.000
_cell.length_c   1.000
_cell.angle_alpha   90.00
_cell.angle_beta   90.00
_cell.angle_gamma   90.00
#
_symmetry.space_group_name_H-M   'P 1'
#
loop_
_entity.id
_entity.type
_entity.pdbx_description
1 polymer ?
#
loop_
_entity_poly.entity_id
_entity_poly.type
_entity_poly.pdbx_seq_one_letter_code
_entity_poly.pdbx_strand_id
1 'polypeptide(L)'
;MSYFNERLKALHITDKTNSYKATQEGRSFNFKFFTETKEGDISINYIALNGEVETYTKGSGGTRTRYFSRIRYATPRQDGKKYHQEEGTETIPFVTPELLRRYKISEKTKTLYIVEGEFKAFAMSNFGLPTFGIGGIFNFKGNNKDELHPYIFEFCDKCGVENIVLLFDADCLKVKWEEGKDLSTRPKNFYNALNTFNEYLKPHENLTLYFSHIVSESKYKGIDDLLYCGGEDEQAVQEIVIEELKDFLTKKNSHKYIITTAITGISPTKIKGFFGLRDVNNFYEVYKEVVEDRDFVYNGQTYFIDNGKPTPLWKGKHKEYVRIGIDYYKITNDILSLSDGNTQFETNLVKWSKATIKDDFYKSEDFVRRIEKYDGF
;
A
#
# COMPACT_ATOMS: atom_id res chain seq x y z
N MET A 1 23.98 9.45 20.75
CA MET A 1 24.30 9.97 19.40
C MET A 1 23.02 10.68 18.92
N SER A 2 23.05 11.68 18.03
CA SER A 2 21.77 12.32 17.63
C SER A 2 20.96 11.41 16.72
N TYR A 3 19.63 11.55 16.70
CA TYR A 3 18.74 10.74 15.85
C TYR A 3 19.17 10.75 14.38
N PHE A 4 19.55 11.94 13.87
CA PHE A 4 20.10 12.11 12.54
C PHE A 4 21.35 11.24 12.30
N ASN A 5 22.34 11.33 13.19
CA ASN A 5 23.58 10.58 13.07
C ASN A 5 23.36 9.05 13.18
N GLU A 6 22.48 8.61 14.07
CA GLU A 6 22.10 7.20 14.20
C GLU A 6 21.45 6.68 12.91
N ARG A 7 20.53 7.45 12.32
CA ARG A 7 19.84 7.04 11.09
C ARG A 7 20.77 7.00 9.88
N LEU A 8 21.65 7.99 9.72
CA LEU A 8 22.63 7.98 8.63
C LEU A 8 23.64 6.85 8.79
N LYS A 9 24.13 6.61 10.02
CA LYS A 9 25.06 5.53 10.32
C LYS A 9 24.45 4.17 10.02
N ALA A 10 23.18 3.95 10.35
CA ALA A 10 22.49 2.68 10.10
C ALA A 10 22.42 2.29 8.62
N LEU A 11 22.52 3.26 7.70
CA LEU A 11 22.47 3.03 6.25
C LEU A 11 23.80 3.32 5.55
N HIS A 12 24.88 3.42 6.32
CA HIS A 12 26.22 3.79 5.85
C HIS A 12 26.24 5.08 5.00
N ILE A 13 25.36 6.03 5.31
CA ILE A 13 25.30 7.32 4.63
C ILE A 13 26.39 8.22 5.19
N THR A 14 27.41 8.49 4.37
CA THR A 14 28.54 9.37 4.70
C THR A 14 28.25 10.80 4.27
N ASP A 15 29.05 11.76 4.73
CA ASP A 15 28.94 13.15 4.27
C ASP A 15 29.11 13.27 2.74
N LYS A 16 29.98 12.42 2.16
CA LYS A 16 30.20 12.34 0.71
C LYS A 16 28.98 11.84 -0.04
N THR A 17 28.35 10.74 0.42
CA THR A 17 27.17 10.19 -0.27
C THR A 17 25.93 11.05 -0.04
N ASN A 18 25.82 11.69 1.12
CA ASN A 18 24.74 12.61 1.47
C ASN A 18 24.84 13.97 0.76
N SER A 19 25.90 14.25 0.00
CA SER A 19 26.15 15.54 -0.64
C SER A 19 26.02 15.45 -2.16
N TYR A 20 25.45 16.48 -2.77
CA TYR A 20 25.36 16.65 -4.21
C TYR A 20 25.65 18.10 -4.60
N LYS A 21 26.33 18.29 -5.74
CA LYS A 21 26.58 19.63 -6.31
C LYS A 21 25.33 20.09 -7.07
N ALA A 22 24.34 20.58 -6.32
CA ALA A 22 23.07 21.06 -6.86
C ALA A 22 23.21 22.45 -7.47
N THR A 23 22.21 22.86 -8.23
CA THR A 23 22.07 24.20 -8.80
C THR A 23 20.81 24.90 -8.30
N GLN A 24 20.85 26.23 -8.20
CA GLN A 24 19.68 27.06 -8.02
C GLN A 24 19.93 28.40 -8.70
N GLU A 25 19.02 28.84 -9.58
CA GLU A 25 19.15 30.14 -10.28
C GLU A 25 20.53 30.33 -10.94
N GLY A 26 21.06 29.27 -11.56
CA GLY A 26 22.36 29.27 -12.24
C GLY A 26 23.60 29.17 -11.33
N ARG A 27 23.44 29.11 -9.99
CA ARG A 27 24.56 28.96 -9.05
C ARG A 27 24.68 27.51 -8.57
N SER A 28 25.88 26.94 -8.62
CA SER A 28 26.15 25.62 -8.04
C SER A 28 26.63 25.73 -6.59
N PHE A 29 26.15 24.84 -5.73
CA PHE A 29 26.59 24.74 -4.33
C PHE A 29 26.48 23.29 -3.85
N ASN A 30 27.14 22.98 -2.73
CA ASN A 30 26.99 21.67 -2.12
C ASN A 30 25.69 21.62 -1.32
N PHE A 31 24.81 20.68 -1.68
CA PHE A 31 23.51 20.50 -1.06
C PHE A 31 23.40 19.08 -0.49
N LYS A 32 22.77 18.95 0.67
CA LYS A 32 22.65 17.67 1.36
C LYS A 32 21.26 17.08 1.21
N PHE A 33 21.16 15.79 0.92
CA PHE A 33 19.86 15.09 0.88
C PHE A 33 19.21 15.02 2.25
N PHE A 34 20.02 14.83 3.30
CA PHE A 34 19.55 14.77 4.68
C PHE A 34 20.30 15.78 5.54
N THR A 35 19.56 16.57 6.32
CA THR A 35 20.09 17.51 7.30
C THR A 35 19.33 17.44 8.61
N GLU A 36 20.01 17.64 9.72
CA GLU A 36 19.37 17.74 11.04
C GLU A 36 18.64 19.08 11.20
N THR A 37 17.41 19.06 11.71
CA THR A 37 16.67 20.28 12.05
C THR A 37 17.05 20.78 13.44
N LYS A 38 16.58 21.98 13.83
CA LYS A 38 16.83 22.52 15.18
C LYS A 38 16.18 21.67 16.27
N GLU A 39 15.09 20.98 15.93
CA GLU A 39 14.31 20.12 16.81
C GLU A 39 14.90 18.70 16.91
N GLY A 40 16.01 18.40 16.21
CA GLY A 40 16.61 17.07 16.19
C GLY A 40 15.93 16.08 15.23
N ASP A 41 14.99 16.57 14.40
CA ASP A 41 14.38 15.81 13.31
C ASP A 41 15.30 15.77 12.09
N ILE A 42 14.90 15.05 11.05
CA ILE A 42 15.64 15.00 9.78
C ILE A 42 14.83 15.72 8.71
N SER A 43 15.41 16.77 8.13
CA SER A 43 14.95 17.36 6.87
C SER A 43 15.49 16.56 5.69
N ILE A 44 14.57 16.03 4.89
CA ILE A 44 14.83 15.32 3.64
C ILE A 44 14.63 16.32 2.51
N ASN A 45 15.73 16.72 1.87
CA ASN A 45 15.76 17.76 0.86
C ASN A 45 15.73 17.13 -0.54
N TYR A 46 14.97 17.74 -1.44
CA TYR A 46 14.69 17.18 -2.76
C TYR A 46 15.47 17.94 -3.85
N ILE A 47 15.93 17.18 -4.84
CA ILE A 47 16.68 17.68 -6.00
C ILE A 47 15.96 17.13 -7.23
N ALA A 48 15.69 18.00 -8.20
CA ALA A 48 15.13 17.66 -9.49
C ALA A 48 16.12 16.83 -10.34
N LEU A 49 15.64 16.11 -11.35
CA LEU A 49 16.49 15.32 -12.24
C LEU A 49 17.57 16.14 -12.96
N ASN A 50 17.28 17.40 -13.28
CA ASN A 50 18.23 18.33 -13.89
C ASN A 50 19.34 18.79 -12.92
N GLY A 51 19.24 18.46 -11.63
CA GLY A 51 20.18 18.85 -10.59
C GLY A 51 19.83 20.14 -9.84
N GLU A 52 18.68 20.76 -10.14
CA GLU A 52 18.18 21.92 -9.42
C GLU A 52 17.54 21.54 -8.09
N VAL A 53 17.57 22.42 -7.09
CA VAL A 53 16.89 22.18 -5.82
C VAL A 53 15.39 22.37 -6.01
N GLU A 54 14.60 21.41 -5.53
CA GLU A 54 13.16 21.53 -5.58
C GLU A 54 12.67 22.70 -4.73
N THR A 55 11.71 23.45 -5.26
CA THR A 55 11.15 24.59 -4.54
C THR A 55 9.64 24.62 -4.62
N TYR A 56 9.01 25.27 -3.64
CA TYR A 56 7.60 25.57 -3.65
C TYR A 56 7.37 27.01 -3.20
N THR A 57 6.25 27.58 -3.63
CA THR A 57 5.91 28.96 -3.31
C THR A 57 4.89 29.01 -2.17
N LYS A 58 5.14 29.84 -1.15
CA LYS A 58 4.27 29.99 0.02
C LYS A 58 3.87 31.45 0.26
N GLY A 59 2.60 31.68 0.60
CA GLY A 59 2.03 32.99 0.97
C GLY A 59 1.04 33.56 -0.06
N SER A 60 0.15 34.46 0.39
CA SER A 60 -0.84 35.12 -0.49
C SER A 60 -0.12 35.87 -1.63
N GLY A 61 -0.38 35.44 -2.87
CA GLY A 61 0.23 36.03 -4.07
C GLY A 61 1.57 35.44 -4.50
N GLY A 62 2.04 34.34 -3.91
CA GLY A 62 3.17 33.58 -4.44
C GLY A 62 4.55 34.25 -4.30
N THR A 63 4.78 35.02 -3.24
CA THR A 63 5.96 35.90 -3.12
C THR A 63 7.17 35.30 -2.40
N ARG A 64 7.06 34.12 -1.75
CA ARG A 64 8.20 33.49 -1.07
C ARG A 64 8.44 32.07 -1.58
N THR A 65 9.52 31.91 -2.35
CA THR A 65 10.05 30.61 -2.76
C THR A 65 10.82 29.98 -1.60
N ARG A 66 10.55 28.70 -1.32
CA ARG A 66 11.22 27.90 -0.28
C ARG A 66 11.69 26.60 -0.88
N TYR A 67 12.78 26.04 -0.36
CA TYR A 67 13.19 24.69 -0.72
C TYR A 67 12.16 23.67 -0.25
N PHE A 68 11.77 22.79 -1.15
CA PHE A 68 10.90 21.67 -0.83
C PHE A 68 11.70 20.67 0.01
N SER A 69 11.08 20.26 1.11
CA SER A 69 11.61 19.22 1.98
C SER A 69 10.47 18.49 2.68
N ARG A 70 10.75 17.26 3.09
CA ARG A 70 9.90 16.51 4.02
C ARG A 70 10.63 16.35 5.33
N ILE A 71 9.92 16.50 6.44
CA ILE A 71 10.48 16.30 7.77
C ILE A 71 10.17 14.87 8.21
N ARG A 72 11.20 14.13 8.60
CA ARG A 72 11.09 12.85 9.32
C ARG A 72 11.30 13.12 10.80
N TYR A 73 10.24 12.93 11.59
CA TYR A 73 10.29 13.13 13.02
C TYR A 73 11.17 12.09 13.73
N ALA A 74 11.97 12.54 14.68
CA ALA A 74 12.75 11.68 15.58
C ALA A 74 11.82 10.82 16.46
N THR A 75 10.79 11.47 17.00
CA THR A 75 9.71 10.81 17.74
C THR A 75 8.41 11.00 16.97
N PRO A 76 7.67 9.93 16.61
CA PRO A 76 6.37 10.07 15.98
C PRO A 76 5.45 11.02 16.77
N ARG A 77 4.67 11.83 16.07
CA ARG A 77 3.70 12.72 16.72
C ARG A 77 2.61 11.92 17.45
N GLN A 78 1.82 12.59 18.28
CA GLN A 78 0.73 11.97 19.05
C GLN A 78 -0.29 11.22 18.16
N ASP A 79 -0.47 11.66 16.91
CA ASP A 79 -1.33 11.01 15.90
C ASP A 79 -0.63 9.83 15.17
N GLY A 80 0.57 9.45 15.61
CA GLY A 80 1.39 8.39 15.01
C GLY A 80 2.11 8.80 13.72
N LYS A 81 1.96 10.05 13.25
CA LYS A 81 2.63 10.50 12.02
C LYS A 81 4.14 10.55 12.22
N LYS A 82 4.84 9.91 11.28
CA LYS A 82 6.31 9.86 11.25
C LYS A 82 6.92 10.88 10.29
N TYR A 83 6.13 11.38 9.34
CA TYR A 83 6.58 12.35 8.35
C TYR A 83 5.65 13.55 8.30
N HIS A 84 6.21 14.69 7.90
CA HIS A 84 5.48 15.89 7.58
C HIS A 84 5.96 16.46 6.26
N GLN A 85 4.99 16.88 5.46
CA GLN A 85 5.18 17.64 4.24
C GLN A 85 4.31 18.88 4.38
N GLU A 86 4.79 20.01 3.87
CA GLU A 86 4.04 21.25 3.89
C GLU A 86 2.72 21.10 3.12
N GLU A 87 1.62 21.55 3.71
CA GLU A 87 0.30 21.48 3.09
C GLU A 87 0.23 22.30 1.80
N GLY A 88 -0.49 21.78 0.81
CA GLY A 88 -0.66 22.43 -0.49
C GLY A 88 0.54 22.29 -1.44
N THR A 89 1.60 21.57 -1.04
CA THR A 89 2.72 21.24 -1.93
C THR A 89 2.45 19.98 -2.75
N GLU A 90 3.07 19.89 -3.93
CA GLU A 90 3.01 18.71 -4.78
C GLU A 90 3.68 17.50 -4.12
N THR A 91 3.25 16.32 -4.51
CA THR A 91 3.92 15.07 -4.17
C THR A 91 5.03 14.79 -5.17
N ILE A 92 6.27 15.05 -4.77
CA ILE A 92 7.46 14.89 -5.63
C ILE A 92 8.14 13.55 -5.28
N PRO A 93 8.45 12.68 -6.27
CA PRO A 93 9.31 11.52 -6.06
C PRO A 93 10.73 11.96 -5.67
N PHE A 94 11.28 11.35 -4.63
CA PHE A 94 12.65 11.55 -4.20
C PHE A 94 13.64 10.99 -5.22
N VAL A 95 14.42 11.88 -5.83
CA VAL A 95 15.47 11.55 -6.79
C VAL A 95 16.75 11.20 -6.04
N THR A 96 17.21 9.96 -6.19
CA THR A 96 18.42 9.48 -5.50
C THR A 96 19.72 9.94 -6.20
N PRO A 97 20.86 9.92 -5.49
CA PRO A 97 22.16 10.22 -6.10
C PRO A 97 22.45 9.43 -7.38
N GLU A 98 22.08 8.14 -7.42
CA GLU A 98 22.32 7.29 -8.59
C GLU A 98 21.45 7.72 -9.79
N LEU A 99 20.20 8.12 -9.57
CA LEU A 99 19.36 8.69 -10.63
C LEU A 99 19.97 9.98 -11.19
N LEU A 100 20.37 10.91 -10.32
CA LEU A 100 21.00 12.17 -10.76
C LEU A 100 22.27 11.91 -11.58
N ARG A 101 23.12 10.99 -11.12
CA ARG A 101 24.37 10.62 -11.80
C ARG A 101 24.08 10.11 -13.20
N ARG A 102 23.19 9.11 -13.33
CA ARG A 102 22.84 8.49 -14.62
C ARG A 102 22.14 9.46 -15.56
N TYR A 103 21.18 10.23 -15.04
CA TYR A 103 20.44 11.21 -15.82
C TYR A 103 21.34 12.31 -16.38
N LYS A 104 22.31 12.77 -15.59
CA LYS A 104 23.27 13.82 -16.00
C LYS A 104 24.12 13.39 -17.20
N ILE A 105 24.52 12.12 -17.25
CA ILE A 105 25.38 11.58 -18.31
C ILE A 105 24.61 10.75 -19.35
N SER A 106 23.27 10.70 -19.26
CA SER A 106 22.40 9.88 -20.09
C SER A 106 22.80 8.40 -20.13
N GLU A 107 23.19 7.85 -18.99
CA GLU A 107 23.63 6.45 -18.89
C GLU A 107 22.46 5.48 -19.16
N LYS A 108 22.67 4.55 -20.09
CA LYS A 108 21.68 3.54 -20.41
C LYS A 108 21.35 2.69 -19.19
N THR A 109 20.07 2.64 -18.85
CA THR A 109 19.57 2.05 -17.62
C THR A 109 18.44 1.11 -17.95
N LYS A 110 18.68 -0.20 -17.93
CA LYS A 110 17.67 -1.18 -18.30
C LYS A 110 16.49 -1.25 -17.32
N THR A 111 16.77 -1.11 -16.02
CA THR A 111 15.78 -1.29 -14.95
C THR A 111 15.76 -0.06 -14.04
N LEU A 112 14.57 0.46 -13.77
CA LEU A 112 14.28 1.50 -12.79
C LEU A 112 13.49 0.91 -11.60
N TYR A 113 13.87 1.25 -10.38
CA TYR A 113 13.16 0.82 -9.17
C TYR A 113 12.36 1.96 -8.55
N ILE A 114 11.23 1.65 -7.93
CA ILE A 114 10.40 2.59 -7.18
C ILE A 114 10.02 1.93 -5.85
N VAL A 115 10.31 2.62 -4.73
CA VAL A 115 10.05 2.14 -3.37
C VAL A 115 9.36 3.18 -2.50
N GLU A 116 8.57 2.72 -1.52
CA GLU A 116 7.98 3.60 -0.50
C GLU A 116 9.02 4.00 0.56
N GLY A 117 9.44 5.27 0.52
CA GLY A 117 10.32 5.91 1.50
C GLY A 117 11.69 6.31 0.94
N GLU A 118 12.13 7.52 1.30
CA GLU A 118 13.37 8.13 0.78
C GLU A 118 14.62 7.41 1.26
N PHE A 119 14.65 6.98 2.52
CA PHE A 119 15.78 6.21 3.07
C PHE A 119 15.96 4.87 2.38
N LYS A 120 14.87 4.21 1.96
CA LYS A 120 14.93 2.95 1.20
C LYS A 120 15.49 3.16 -0.19
N ALA A 121 15.00 4.19 -0.87
CA ALA A 121 15.51 4.55 -2.19
C ALA A 121 17.00 4.90 -2.12
N PHE A 122 17.40 5.67 -1.09
CA PHE A 122 18.79 6.03 -0.88
C PHE A 122 19.66 4.80 -0.56
N ALA A 123 19.17 3.88 0.26
CA ALA A 123 19.85 2.60 0.53
C ALA A 123 20.11 1.83 -0.77
N MET A 124 19.10 1.64 -1.61
CA MET A 124 19.27 0.99 -2.92
C MET A 124 20.24 1.75 -3.85
N SER A 125 20.20 3.09 -3.81
CA SER A 125 21.13 3.94 -4.56
C SER A 125 22.60 3.73 -4.16
N ASN A 126 22.89 3.42 -2.89
CA ASN A 126 24.25 3.11 -2.45
C ASN A 126 24.80 1.82 -3.09
N PHE A 127 23.93 0.92 -3.55
CA PHE A 127 24.29 -0.29 -4.30
C PHE A 127 24.22 -0.08 -5.83
N GLY A 128 24.14 1.16 -6.30
CA GLY A 128 24.11 1.49 -7.72
C GLY A 128 22.78 1.14 -8.42
N LEU A 129 21.71 0.93 -7.66
CA LEU A 129 20.38 0.71 -8.22
C LEU A 129 19.65 2.06 -8.43
N PRO A 130 19.31 2.43 -9.68
CA PRO A 130 18.59 3.67 -9.96
C PRO A 130 17.17 3.57 -9.42
N THR A 131 16.88 4.34 -8.37
CA THR A 131 15.69 4.15 -7.55
C THR A 131 15.03 5.48 -7.21
N PHE A 132 13.72 5.62 -7.46
CA PHE A 132 12.91 6.71 -6.90
C PHE A 132 12.34 6.30 -5.54
N GLY A 133 12.33 7.24 -4.59
CA GLY A 133 11.59 7.09 -3.34
C GLY A 133 10.24 7.83 -3.40
N ILE A 134 9.14 7.17 -3.08
CA ILE A 134 7.83 7.81 -2.99
C ILE A 134 7.37 7.91 -1.54
N GLY A 135 6.74 9.03 -1.17
CA GLY A 135 6.37 9.30 0.23
C GLY A 135 5.19 8.49 0.78
N GLY A 136 4.57 7.67 -0.07
CA GLY A 136 3.45 6.77 0.20
C GLY A 136 3.15 5.98 -1.08
N ILE A 137 2.44 4.85 -0.97
CA ILE A 137 2.25 3.94 -2.12
C ILE A 137 1.53 4.54 -3.33
N PHE A 138 0.81 5.66 -3.18
CA PHE A 138 0.16 6.38 -4.30
C PHE A 138 0.93 7.64 -4.73
N ASN A 139 2.06 7.96 -4.09
CA ASN A 139 2.81 9.19 -4.28
C ASN A 139 3.71 9.15 -5.53
N PHE A 140 3.33 8.37 -6.54
CA PHE A 140 3.95 8.29 -7.85
C PHE A 140 3.21 9.11 -8.92
N LYS A 141 2.10 9.78 -8.54
CA LYS A 141 1.25 10.57 -9.42
C LYS A 141 1.74 12.01 -9.52
N GLY A 142 1.60 12.63 -10.69
CA GLY A 142 1.84 14.07 -10.85
C GLY A 142 0.69 14.93 -10.32
N ASN A 143 0.83 16.25 -10.43
CA ASN A 143 -0.23 17.23 -10.14
C ASN A 143 -1.56 16.90 -10.83
N ASN A 144 -1.51 16.47 -12.09
CA ASN A 144 -2.64 15.87 -12.77
C ASN A 144 -2.76 14.41 -12.30
N LYS A 145 -3.68 14.13 -11.37
CA LYS A 145 -3.75 12.84 -10.63
C LYS A 145 -3.99 11.59 -11.50
N ASP A 146 -4.11 11.78 -12.80
CA ASP A 146 -4.42 10.78 -13.83
C ASP A 146 -3.18 10.32 -14.62
N GLU A 147 -1.97 10.75 -14.24
CA GLU A 147 -0.70 10.32 -14.84
C GLU A 147 0.41 10.05 -13.81
N LEU A 148 1.46 9.32 -14.20
CA LEU A 148 2.67 9.20 -13.39
C LEU A 148 3.40 10.55 -13.36
N HIS A 149 4.12 10.79 -12.27
CA HIS A 149 4.91 12.00 -12.12
C HIS A 149 5.94 12.14 -13.26
N PRO A 150 6.11 13.33 -13.87
CA PRO A 150 6.96 13.54 -15.05
C PRO A 150 8.38 13.01 -14.91
N TYR A 151 8.99 13.10 -13.72
CA TYR A 151 10.33 12.56 -13.45
C TYR A 151 10.49 11.08 -13.79
N ILE A 152 9.45 10.26 -13.58
CA ILE A 152 9.54 8.85 -13.91
C ILE A 152 9.73 8.70 -15.42
N PHE A 153 8.91 9.40 -16.22
CA PHE A 153 8.99 9.33 -17.67
C PHE A 153 10.23 10.01 -18.25
N GLU A 154 10.59 11.21 -17.77
CA GLU A 154 11.79 11.91 -18.21
C GLU A 154 13.05 11.06 -18.00
N PHE A 155 13.14 10.36 -16.87
CA PHE A 155 14.24 9.45 -16.62
C PHE A 155 14.18 8.23 -17.55
N CYS A 156 13.01 7.62 -17.71
CA CYS A 156 12.81 6.48 -18.61
C CYS A 156 13.23 6.80 -20.05
N ASP A 157 12.79 7.94 -20.59
CA ASP A 157 13.06 8.34 -21.97
C ASP A 157 14.53 8.66 -22.17
N LYS A 158 15.11 9.48 -21.30
CA LYS A 158 16.51 9.91 -21.42
C LYS A 158 17.49 8.75 -21.23
N CYS A 159 17.23 7.89 -20.26
CA CYS A 159 18.13 6.79 -19.90
C CYS A 159 17.78 5.46 -20.58
N GLY A 160 16.71 5.41 -21.39
CA GLY A 160 16.29 4.20 -22.13
C GLY A 160 15.91 3.04 -21.21
N VAL A 161 15.00 3.28 -20.27
CA VAL A 161 14.46 2.25 -19.38
C VAL A 161 13.54 1.30 -20.14
N GLU A 162 13.64 0.01 -19.81
CA GLU A 162 12.80 -1.06 -20.35
C GLU A 162 11.93 -1.69 -19.26
N ASN A 163 12.42 -1.73 -18.02
CA ASN A 163 11.78 -2.40 -16.90
C ASN A 163 11.58 -1.44 -15.74
N ILE A 164 10.36 -1.36 -15.22
CA ILE A 164 10.03 -0.64 -13.99
C ILE A 164 9.65 -1.65 -12.92
N VAL A 165 10.32 -1.59 -11.77
CA VAL A 165 10.05 -2.45 -10.62
C VAL A 165 9.41 -1.62 -9.52
N LEU A 166 8.14 -1.90 -9.22
CA LEU A 166 7.46 -1.36 -8.05
C LEU A 166 7.67 -2.33 -6.89
N LEU A 167 8.55 -1.94 -5.94
CA LEU A 167 8.97 -2.79 -4.82
C LEU A 167 8.27 -2.36 -3.52
N PHE A 168 7.49 -3.28 -2.96
CA PHE A 168 6.79 -3.10 -1.69
C PHE A 168 7.45 -3.84 -0.52
N ASP A 169 7.20 -3.33 0.69
CA ASP A 169 7.63 -3.95 1.94
C ASP A 169 6.96 -5.33 2.16
N ALA A 170 7.52 -6.11 3.09
CA ALA A 170 6.98 -7.43 3.46
C ALA A 170 5.54 -7.38 4.01
N ASP A 171 5.06 -6.19 4.41
CA ASP A 171 3.74 -5.99 4.99
C ASP A 171 2.63 -5.68 3.95
N CYS A 172 2.96 -5.65 2.65
CA CYS A 172 1.97 -5.45 1.59
C CYS A 172 1.00 -6.61 1.46
N LEU A 173 1.45 -7.82 1.83
CA LEU A 173 0.65 -9.04 1.89
C LEU A 173 0.28 -9.43 3.32
N LYS A 174 0.47 -8.57 4.32
CA LYS A 174 0.08 -8.88 5.71
C LYS A 174 -1.25 -8.23 6.08
N VAL A 175 -2.11 -9.02 6.71
CA VAL A 175 -3.35 -8.57 7.34
C VAL A 175 -3.18 -8.73 8.85
N LYS A 176 -3.77 -7.82 9.63
CA LYS A 176 -3.91 -7.95 11.07
C LYS A 176 -5.38 -8.09 11.38
N TRP A 177 -5.78 -9.19 12.01
CA TRP A 177 -7.15 -9.35 12.46
C TRP A 177 -7.48 -8.31 13.52
N GLU A 178 -8.65 -7.68 13.38
CA GLU A 178 -9.21 -6.76 14.36
C GLU A 178 -10.73 -6.81 14.26
N GLU A 179 -11.40 -6.91 15.40
CA GLU A 179 -12.85 -7.05 15.47
C GLU A 179 -13.56 -5.87 14.78
N GLY A 180 -14.57 -6.19 13.95
CA GLY A 180 -15.38 -5.20 13.24
C GLY A 180 -14.66 -4.43 12.12
N LYS A 181 -13.34 -4.54 11.97
CA LYS A 181 -12.60 -3.88 10.88
C LYS A 181 -12.58 -4.71 9.60
N ASP A 182 -12.79 -4.04 8.47
CA ASP A 182 -12.68 -4.67 7.16
C ASP A 182 -11.22 -4.98 6.82
N LEU A 183 -10.88 -6.27 6.92
CA LEU A 183 -9.54 -6.80 6.71
C LEU A 183 -9.06 -6.65 5.26
N SER A 184 -9.98 -6.44 4.31
CA SER A 184 -9.63 -6.24 2.90
C SER A 184 -9.08 -4.84 2.59
N THR A 185 -9.28 -3.86 3.48
CA THR A 185 -8.94 -2.45 3.25
C THR A 185 -7.47 -2.25 2.92
N ARG A 186 -6.57 -2.84 3.72
CA ARG A 186 -5.13 -2.70 3.53
C ARG A 186 -4.64 -3.38 2.25
N PRO A 187 -4.92 -4.67 1.99
CA PRO A 187 -4.55 -5.30 0.72
C PRO A 187 -5.14 -4.56 -0.50
N LYS A 188 -6.37 -4.03 -0.40
CA LYS A 188 -6.97 -3.22 -1.48
C LYS A 188 -6.16 -1.98 -1.80
N ASN A 189 -5.57 -1.32 -0.80
CA ASN A 189 -4.75 -0.13 -1.04
C ASN A 189 -3.50 -0.46 -1.87
N PHE A 190 -2.81 -1.56 -1.57
CA PHE A 190 -1.66 -2.02 -2.37
C PHE A 190 -2.06 -2.49 -3.77
N TYR A 191 -3.15 -3.26 -3.87
CA TYR A 191 -3.73 -3.64 -5.16
C TYR A 191 -4.06 -2.41 -6.01
N ASN A 192 -4.75 -1.42 -5.44
CA ASN A 192 -5.15 -0.21 -6.14
C ASN A 192 -3.92 0.58 -6.59
N ALA A 193 -2.90 0.73 -5.74
CA ALA A 193 -1.65 1.39 -6.11
C ALA A 193 -0.97 0.71 -7.31
N LEU A 194 -0.78 -0.61 -7.24
CA LEU A 194 -0.17 -1.38 -8.33
C LEU A 194 -1.01 -1.33 -9.61
N ASN A 195 -2.33 -1.50 -9.49
CA ASN A 195 -3.23 -1.49 -10.63
C ASN A 195 -3.26 -0.10 -11.29
N THR A 196 -3.35 0.99 -10.51
CA THR A 196 -3.29 2.35 -11.05
C THR A 196 -1.96 2.61 -11.76
N PHE A 197 -0.83 2.18 -11.18
CA PHE A 197 0.47 2.32 -11.85
C PHE A 197 0.48 1.56 -13.19
N ASN A 198 -0.02 0.33 -13.20
CA ASN A 198 -0.13 -0.49 -14.41
C ASN A 198 -1.02 0.16 -15.48
N GLU A 199 -2.14 0.77 -15.09
CA GLU A 199 -3.01 1.51 -16.02
C GLU A 199 -2.27 2.70 -16.66
N TYR A 200 -1.49 3.44 -15.87
CA TYR A 200 -0.75 4.61 -16.38
C TYR A 200 0.44 4.24 -17.27
N LEU A 201 0.94 3.01 -17.18
CA LEU A 201 1.97 2.51 -18.10
C LEU A 201 1.43 1.96 -19.41
N LYS A 202 0.12 1.69 -19.55
CA LYS A 202 -0.45 1.13 -20.78
C LYS A 202 -0.11 1.91 -22.06
N PRO A 203 -0.06 3.26 -22.07
CA PRO A 203 0.35 4.02 -23.25
C PRO A 203 1.83 3.84 -23.65
N HIS A 204 2.65 3.22 -22.80
CA HIS A 204 4.10 3.09 -22.98
C HIS A 204 4.48 1.62 -23.22
N GLU A 205 4.25 1.15 -24.45
CA GLU A 205 4.41 -0.27 -24.83
C GLU A 205 5.84 -0.81 -24.68
N ASN A 206 6.84 0.07 -24.65
CA ASN A 206 8.25 -0.29 -24.45
C ASN A 206 8.63 -0.54 -22.98
N LEU A 207 7.72 -0.28 -22.04
CA LEU A 207 7.97 -0.45 -20.60
C LEU A 207 7.26 -1.70 -20.06
N THR A 208 8.03 -2.53 -19.36
CA THR A 208 7.49 -3.67 -18.60
C THR A 208 7.45 -3.36 -17.12
N LEU A 209 6.26 -3.43 -16.52
CA LEU A 209 6.06 -3.29 -15.09
C LEU A 209 6.25 -4.64 -14.40
N TYR A 210 7.01 -4.62 -13.31
CA TYR A 210 7.14 -5.73 -12.37
C TYR A 210 6.66 -5.28 -10.99
N PHE A 211 5.95 -6.19 -10.33
CA PHE A 211 5.66 -6.10 -8.92
C PHE A 211 6.67 -6.94 -8.17
N SER A 212 7.42 -6.31 -7.28
CA SER A 212 8.31 -6.99 -6.36
C SER A 212 7.88 -6.75 -4.92
N HIS A 213 8.10 -7.74 -4.07
CA HIS A 213 7.92 -7.57 -2.64
C HIS A 213 8.91 -8.44 -1.87
N ILE A 214 9.20 -8.01 -0.65
CA ILE A 214 9.94 -8.85 0.29
C ILE A 214 9.07 -10.04 0.68
N VAL A 215 9.68 -11.22 0.79
CA VAL A 215 9.04 -12.46 1.25
C VAL A 215 8.38 -12.22 2.60
N SER A 216 7.13 -12.64 2.77
CA SER A 216 6.29 -12.27 3.93
C SER A 216 6.81 -12.84 5.26
N GLU A 217 7.51 -13.97 5.20
CA GLU A 217 8.15 -14.67 6.32
C GLU A 217 9.49 -14.03 6.72
N SER A 218 9.98 -13.06 5.93
CA SER A 218 11.22 -12.35 6.26
C SER A 218 11.10 -11.63 7.61
N LYS A 219 12.16 -11.73 8.41
CA LYS A 219 12.32 -10.95 9.64
C LYS A 219 12.52 -9.45 9.37
N TYR A 220 12.92 -9.10 8.15
CA TYR A 220 13.17 -7.73 7.71
C TYR A 220 11.94 -7.17 7.01
N LYS A 221 11.57 -5.93 7.33
CA LYS A 221 10.33 -5.33 6.86
C LYS A 221 10.53 -4.59 5.53
N GLY A 222 11.53 -3.72 5.49
CA GLY A 222 11.89 -2.91 4.33
C GLY A 222 13.15 -3.40 3.63
N ILE A 223 13.37 -2.89 2.41
CA ILE A 223 14.58 -3.23 1.63
C ILE A 223 15.84 -2.63 2.27
N ASP A 224 15.71 -1.50 2.97
CA ASP A 224 16.80 -0.92 3.76
C ASP A 224 17.22 -1.85 4.91
N ASP A 225 16.25 -2.46 5.60
CA ASP A 225 16.53 -3.44 6.66
C ASP A 225 17.24 -4.70 6.11
N LEU A 226 16.92 -5.12 4.88
CA LEU A 226 17.58 -6.26 4.22
C LEU A 226 19.01 -5.92 3.77
N LEU A 227 19.21 -4.74 3.21
CA LEU A 227 20.51 -4.31 2.71
C LEU A 227 21.47 -3.94 3.85
N TYR A 228 20.96 -3.46 4.99
CA TYR A 228 21.77 -3.06 6.15
C TYR A 228 21.34 -3.86 7.39
N CYS A 229 21.51 -5.17 7.28
CA CYS A 229 20.85 -6.13 8.14
C CYS A 229 21.56 -6.38 9.48
N GLY A 230 22.80 -5.88 9.63
CA GLY A 230 23.60 -5.93 10.85
C GLY A 230 23.94 -7.36 11.26
N GLY A 231 25.07 -7.89 10.78
CA GLY A 231 25.54 -9.22 11.15
C GLY A 231 26.75 -9.70 10.34
N GLU A 232 27.33 -10.83 10.73
CA GLU A 232 28.50 -11.41 10.04
C GLU A 232 28.19 -11.79 8.58
N ASP A 233 26.94 -12.15 8.27
CA ASP A 233 26.50 -12.53 6.93
C ASP A 233 25.96 -11.37 6.08
N GLU A 234 26.06 -10.11 6.53
CA GLU A 234 25.41 -8.97 5.86
C GLU A 234 25.78 -8.86 4.38
N GLN A 235 27.06 -9.02 4.04
CA GLN A 235 27.53 -8.95 2.66
C GLN A 235 26.92 -10.06 1.78
N ALA A 236 26.83 -11.29 2.29
CA ALA A 236 26.21 -12.40 1.56
C ALA A 236 24.71 -12.14 1.34
N VAL A 237 24.02 -11.56 2.33
CA VAL A 237 22.61 -11.14 2.18
C VAL A 237 22.47 -10.05 1.13
N GLN A 238 23.33 -9.03 1.14
CA GLN A 238 23.34 -7.96 0.14
C GLN A 238 23.53 -8.53 -1.27
N GLU A 239 24.50 -9.41 -1.48
CA GLU A 239 24.77 -10.03 -2.79
C GLU A 239 23.55 -10.78 -3.32
N ILE A 240 22.93 -11.64 -2.50
CA ILE A 240 21.71 -12.39 -2.87
C ILE A 240 20.56 -11.44 -3.19
N VAL A 241 20.31 -10.42 -2.35
CA VAL A 241 19.21 -9.47 -2.57
C VAL A 241 19.40 -8.69 -3.87
N ILE A 242 20.63 -8.26 -4.18
CA ILE A 242 20.93 -7.54 -5.42
C ILE A 242 20.80 -8.44 -6.64
N GLU A 243 21.15 -9.72 -6.54
CA GLU A 243 20.94 -10.71 -7.59
C GLU A 243 19.44 -10.94 -7.84
N GLU A 244 18.66 -11.21 -6.79
CA GLU A 244 17.22 -11.45 -6.88
C GLU A 244 16.44 -10.23 -7.42
N LEU A 245 16.89 -9.00 -7.12
CA LEU A 245 16.29 -7.78 -7.67
C LEU A 245 16.52 -7.63 -9.18
N LYS A 246 17.60 -8.21 -9.71
CA LYS A 246 17.96 -8.17 -11.13
C LYS A 246 17.43 -9.37 -11.91
N ASP A 247 16.94 -10.40 -11.21
CA ASP A 247 16.40 -11.60 -11.83
C ASP A 247 14.89 -11.48 -12.08
N PHE A 248 14.53 -11.41 -13.36
CA PHE A 248 13.14 -11.37 -13.85
C PHE A 248 12.67 -12.69 -14.46
N LEU A 249 13.53 -13.71 -14.52
CA LEU A 249 13.33 -14.93 -15.30
C LEU A 249 12.98 -16.16 -14.44
N THR A 250 13.38 -16.18 -13.17
CA THR A 250 13.26 -17.39 -12.34
C THR A 250 11.86 -17.66 -11.80
N LYS A 251 11.55 -18.94 -11.69
CA LYS A 251 10.34 -19.47 -11.07
C LYS A 251 10.39 -19.14 -9.58
N LYS A 252 9.30 -18.55 -9.05
CA LYS A 252 9.05 -18.08 -7.66
C LYS A 252 9.62 -18.88 -6.47
N ASN A 253 10.13 -20.10 -6.65
CA ASN A 253 10.47 -21.03 -5.59
C ASN A 253 11.97 -21.07 -5.23
N SER A 254 12.85 -20.31 -5.89
CA SER A 254 14.28 -20.26 -5.55
C SER A 254 14.73 -18.99 -4.83
N HIS A 255 13.93 -17.91 -4.85
CA HIS A 255 14.28 -16.66 -4.19
C HIS A 255 14.03 -16.74 -2.69
N LYS A 256 15.01 -16.26 -1.92
CA LYS A 256 15.02 -16.25 -0.46
C LYS A 256 14.44 -14.96 0.11
N TYR A 257 14.63 -13.81 -0.54
CA TYR A 257 14.28 -12.52 0.04
C TYR A 257 13.26 -11.71 -0.77
N ILE A 258 13.36 -11.73 -2.10
CA ILE A 258 12.56 -10.90 -3.00
C ILE A 258 11.80 -11.75 -4.00
N ILE A 259 10.47 -11.59 -4.03
CA ILE A 259 9.63 -12.21 -5.06
C ILE A 259 9.28 -11.14 -6.10
N THR A 260 9.53 -11.44 -7.37
CA THR A 260 9.24 -10.54 -8.49
C THR A 260 8.26 -11.21 -9.46
N THR A 261 7.30 -10.46 -9.98
CA THR A 261 6.31 -10.93 -10.96
C THR A 261 6.03 -9.85 -12.00
N ALA A 262 6.11 -10.18 -13.28
CA ALA A 262 5.71 -9.28 -14.36
C ALA A 262 4.21 -8.97 -14.28
N ILE A 263 3.82 -7.71 -14.47
CA ILE A 263 2.45 -7.20 -14.34
C ILE A 263 1.89 -6.68 -15.67
N THR A 264 2.73 -6.19 -16.57
CA THR A 264 2.29 -5.75 -17.90
C THR A 264 1.48 -6.87 -18.59
N GLY A 265 0.30 -6.53 -19.10
CA GLY A 265 -0.61 -7.48 -19.74
C GLY A 265 -1.42 -8.39 -18.80
N ILE A 266 -1.22 -8.29 -17.48
CA ILE A 266 -2.02 -9.03 -16.49
C ILE A 266 -3.36 -8.30 -16.25
N SER A 267 -4.46 -9.05 -16.23
CA SER A 267 -5.79 -8.51 -15.95
C SER A 267 -5.94 -8.05 -14.48
N PRO A 268 -6.74 -7.02 -14.20
CA PRO A 268 -6.97 -6.54 -12.83
C PRO A 268 -7.42 -7.65 -11.86
N THR A 269 -8.24 -8.60 -12.32
CA THR A 269 -8.69 -9.76 -11.52
C THR A 269 -7.52 -10.66 -11.11
N LYS A 270 -6.53 -10.87 -11.97
CA LYS A 270 -5.34 -11.66 -11.64
C LYS A 270 -4.42 -10.90 -10.70
N ILE A 271 -4.30 -9.57 -10.85
CA ILE A 271 -3.58 -8.71 -9.88
C ILE A 271 -4.24 -8.78 -8.50
N LYS A 272 -5.57 -8.72 -8.40
CA LYS A 272 -6.30 -8.94 -7.12
C LYS A 272 -5.94 -10.26 -6.45
N GLY A 273 -5.68 -11.31 -7.23
CA GLY A 273 -5.28 -12.61 -6.72
C GLY A 273 -3.96 -12.59 -5.94
N PHE A 274 -3.02 -11.72 -6.30
CA PHE A 274 -1.77 -11.58 -5.54
C PHE A 274 -1.99 -11.07 -4.11
N PHE A 275 -3.09 -10.35 -3.87
CA PHE A 275 -3.45 -9.78 -2.57
C PHE A 275 -4.57 -10.55 -1.85
N GLY A 276 -4.95 -11.73 -2.35
CA GLY A 276 -6.07 -12.50 -1.80
C GLY A 276 -7.45 -11.86 -2.01
N LEU A 277 -7.61 -10.97 -3.00
CA LEU A 277 -8.82 -10.14 -3.19
C LEU A 277 -9.75 -10.60 -4.32
N ARG A 278 -9.59 -11.83 -4.83
CA ARG A 278 -10.49 -12.32 -5.89
C ARG A 278 -11.91 -12.51 -5.38
N ASP A 279 -12.03 -13.16 -4.23
CA ASP A 279 -13.28 -13.44 -3.54
C ASP A 279 -12.96 -13.79 -2.07
N VAL A 280 -14.01 -13.97 -1.25
CA VAL A 280 -13.85 -14.25 0.18
C VAL A 280 -13.17 -15.61 0.46
N ASN A 281 -13.34 -16.62 -0.40
CA ASN A 281 -12.66 -17.90 -0.22
C ASN A 281 -11.17 -17.73 -0.49
N ASN A 282 -10.80 -17.05 -1.58
CA ASN A 282 -9.40 -16.74 -1.86
C ASN A 282 -8.78 -15.89 -0.74
N PHE A 283 -9.52 -14.94 -0.17
CA PHE A 283 -9.06 -14.15 0.97
C PHE A 283 -8.81 -15.03 2.19
N TYR A 284 -9.76 -15.88 2.56
CA TYR A 284 -9.63 -16.77 3.70
C TYR A 284 -8.48 -17.75 3.52
N GLU A 285 -8.31 -18.36 2.34
CA GLU A 285 -7.19 -19.28 2.08
C GLU A 285 -5.82 -18.60 2.23
N VAL A 286 -5.68 -17.35 1.76
CA VAL A 286 -4.42 -16.60 1.88
C VAL A 286 -4.16 -16.15 3.32
N TYR A 287 -5.20 -15.80 4.07
CA TYR A 287 -5.10 -15.23 5.42
C TYR A 287 -5.59 -16.17 6.52
N LYS A 288 -5.61 -17.48 6.25
CA LYS A 288 -6.22 -18.47 7.13
C LYS A 288 -5.59 -18.49 8.53
N GLU A 289 -4.27 -18.37 8.59
CA GLU A 289 -3.53 -18.32 9.86
C GLU A 289 -3.79 -17.04 10.66
N VAL A 290 -4.17 -15.96 9.98
CA VAL A 290 -4.51 -14.68 10.63
C VAL A 290 -5.97 -14.64 11.06
N VAL A 291 -6.88 -15.19 10.26
CA VAL A 291 -8.31 -15.21 10.59
C VAL A 291 -8.62 -16.32 11.60
N GLU A 292 -8.00 -17.48 11.43
CA GLU A 292 -8.27 -18.72 12.19
C GLU A 292 -9.76 -19.10 12.08
N ASP A 293 -10.43 -19.32 13.22
CA ASP A 293 -11.86 -19.61 13.32
C ASP A 293 -12.69 -18.37 13.71
N ARG A 294 -12.09 -17.18 13.68
CA ARG A 294 -12.76 -15.94 14.08
C ARG A 294 -13.64 -15.37 12.98
N ASP A 295 -14.71 -14.72 13.38
CA ASP A 295 -15.49 -13.87 12.49
C ASP A 295 -14.62 -12.74 11.95
N PHE A 296 -14.84 -12.37 10.70
CA PHE A 296 -14.08 -11.30 10.05
C PHE A 296 -14.93 -10.52 9.06
N VAL A 297 -14.59 -9.24 8.89
CA VAL A 297 -15.21 -8.39 7.88
C VAL A 297 -14.34 -8.40 6.63
N TYR A 298 -14.95 -8.73 5.49
CA TYR A 298 -14.35 -8.66 4.17
C TYR A 298 -15.26 -7.90 3.22
N ASN A 299 -14.76 -6.78 2.68
CA ASN A 299 -15.47 -5.94 1.73
C ASN A 299 -16.84 -5.49 2.27
N GLY A 300 -16.87 -5.01 3.51
CA GLY A 300 -18.05 -4.56 4.24
C GLY A 300 -18.99 -5.66 4.77
N GLN A 301 -18.73 -6.94 4.49
CA GLN A 301 -19.55 -8.06 4.93
C GLN A 301 -18.86 -8.87 6.02
N THR A 302 -19.56 -9.19 7.11
CA THR A 302 -19.09 -10.13 8.14
C THR A 302 -19.30 -11.58 7.70
N TYR A 303 -18.26 -12.40 7.89
CA TYR A 303 -18.25 -13.84 7.66
C TYR A 303 -17.84 -14.58 8.92
N PHE A 304 -18.43 -15.74 9.14
CA PHE A 304 -17.99 -16.73 10.12
C PHE A 304 -17.46 -17.97 9.39
N ILE A 305 -16.69 -18.82 10.08
CA ILE A 305 -16.16 -20.05 9.50
C ILE A 305 -17.12 -21.21 9.76
N ASP A 306 -17.69 -21.77 8.69
CA ASP A 306 -18.55 -22.95 8.72
C ASP A 306 -17.90 -24.06 7.92
N ASN A 307 -17.57 -25.18 8.57
CA ASN A 307 -16.94 -26.34 7.94
C ASN A 307 -15.68 -25.96 7.12
N GLY A 308 -14.85 -25.06 7.67
CA GLY A 308 -13.62 -24.58 7.04
C GLY A 308 -13.83 -23.62 5.86
N LYS A 309 -15.05 -23.08 5.69
CA LYS A 309 -15.36 -22.11 4.63
C LYS A 309 -15.97 -20.83 5.19
N PRO A 310 -15.59 -19.66 4.65
CA PRO A 310 -16.19 -18.40 5.05
C PRO A 310 -17.65 -18.31 4.57
N THR A 311 -18.57 -18.17 5.51
CA THR A 311 -20.01 -18.06 5.27
C THR A 311 -20.52 -16.70 5.75
N PRO A 312 -21.29 -15.95 4.93
CA PRO A 312 -21.83 -14.66 5.35
C PRO A 312 -22.73 -14.80 6.58
N LEU A 313 -22.57 -13.91 7.57
CA LEU A 313 -23.34 -13.95 8.82
C LEU A 313 -24.87 -13.88 8.62
N TRP A 314 -25.35 -13.20 7.56
CA TRP A 314 -26.78 -13.13 7.25
C TRP A 314 -27.33 -14.38 6.56
N LYS A 315 -26.47 -15.30 6.09
CA LYS A 315 -26.93 -16.47 5.34
C LYS A 315 -27.79 -17.36 6.25
N GLY A 316 -29.05 -17.57 5.84
CA GLY A 316 -30.07 -18.26 6.65
C GLY A 316 -30.97 -17.31 7.45
N LYS A 317 -30.49 -16.13 7.85
CA LYS A 317 -31.28 -15.11 8.57
C LYS A 317 -32.47 -14.57 7.79
N HIS A 318 -32.38 -14.52 6.46
CA HIS A 318 -33.53 -14.11 5.62
C HIS A 318 -34.75 -15.02 5.78
N LYS A 319 -34.58 -16.27 6.25
CA LYS A 319 -35.69 -17.18 6.56
C LYS A 319 -36.45 -16.79 7.83
N GLU A 320 -35.85 -15.95 8.68
CA GLU A 320 -36.52 -15.37 9.85
C GLU A 320 -37.44 -14.20 9.44
N TYR A 321 -37.52 -13.86 8.15
CA TYR A 321 -38.35 -12.77 7.65
C TYR A 321 -39.25 -13.27 6.52
N VAL A 322 -40.43 -12.66 6.41
CA VAL A 322 -41.35 -12.84 5.28
C VAL A 322 -41.87 -11.48 4.82
N ARG A 323 -42.27 -11.39 3.56
CA ARG A 323 -42.98 -10.23 3.01
C ARG A 323 -44.40 -10.66 2.67
N ILE A 324 -45.39 -9.98 3.24
CA ILE A 324 -46.81 -10.20 2.94
C ILE A 324 -47.35 -8.91 2.33
N GLY A 325 -47.79 -8.98 1.07
CA GLY A 325 -48.18 -7.79 0.31
C GLY A 325 -47.00 -6.81 0.16
N ILE A 326 -47.10 -5.62 0.74
CA ILE A 326 -46.03 -4.59 0.73
C ILE A 326 -45.22 -4.52 2.04
N ASP A 327 -45.69 -5.21 3.07
CA ASP A 327 -45.13 -5.15 4.42
C ASP A 327 -44.15 -6.30 4.66
N TYR A 328 -43.17 -6.07 5.54
CA TYR A 328 -42.19 -7.06 5.97
C TYR A 328 -42.49 -7.46 7.42
N TYR A 329 -42.26 -8.72 7.73
CA TYR A 329 -42.49 -9.31 9.04
C TYR A 329 -41.28 -10.16 9.43
N LYS A 330 -40.97 -10.18 10.74
CA LYS A 330 -40.01 -11.10 11.34
C LYS A 330 -40.79 -12.22 12.03
N ILE A 331 -40.41 -13.46 11.78
CA ILE A 331 -40.93 -14.65 12.44
C ILE A 331 -40.31 -14.70 13.84
N THR A 332 -41.15 -14.62 14.88
CA THR A 332 -40.73 -14.77 16.28
C THR A 332 -41.43 -15.98 16.88
N ASN A 333 -40.77 -16.66 17.82
CA ASN A 333 -41.39 -17.72 18.61
C ASN A 333 -41.51 -17.23 20.04
N ASP A 334 -42.73 -16.90 20.44
CA ASP A 334 -43.01 -16.43 21.79
C ASP A 334 -43.27 -17.63 22.72
N ILE A 335 -42.76 -17.52 23.94
CA ILE A 335 -42.93 -18.53 24.99
C ILE A 335 -44.16 -18.13 25.79
N LEU A 336 -45.25 -18.87 25.63
CA LEU A 336 -46.45 -18.73 26.45
C LEU A 336 -46.36 -19.65 27.65
N SER A 337 -46.25 -19.06 28.84
CA SER A 337 -46.42 -19.79 30.11
C SER A 337 -47.91 -19.95 30.38
N LEU A 338 -48.39 -21.19 30.29
CA LEU A 338 -49.78 -21.53 30.61
C LEU A 338 -49.98 -21.60 32.13
N SER A 339 -51.22 -21.38 32.57
CA SER A 339 -51.61 -21.35 33.99
C SER A 339 -51.45 -22.70 34.71
N ASP A 340 -51.22 -23.78 33.97
CA ASP A 340 -50.94 -25.13 34.47
C ASP A 340 -49.43 -25.43 34.61
N GLY A 341 -48.56 -24.45 34.32
CA GLY A 341 -47.11 -24.60 34.35
C GLY A 341 -46.49 -25.16 33.06
N ASN A 342 -47.29 -25.46 32.04
CA ASN A 342 -46.79 -25.90 30.74
C ASN A 342 -46.32 -24.70 29.89
N THR A 343 -45.37 -24.97 28.99
CA THR A 343 -44.85 -23.98 28.05
C THR A 343 -45.31 -24.32 26.63
N GLN A 344 -45.96 -23.36 25.96
CA GLN A 344 -46.32 -23.46 24.55
C GLN A 344 -45.50 -22.46 23.73
N PHE A 345 -45.04 -22.89 22.56
CA PHE A 345 -44.41 -22.01 21.58
C PHE A 345 -45.48 -21.54 20.59
N GLU A 346 -45.65 -20.23 20.46
CA GLU A 346 -46.50 -19.61 19.44
C GLU A 346 -45.61 -18.90 18.41
N THR A 347 -45.79 -19.23 17.13
CA THR A 347 -45.09 -18.53 16.05
C THR A 347 -45.89 -17.30 15.65
N ASN A 348 -45.29 -16.13 15.87
CA ASN A 348 -45.87 -14.82 15.59
C ASN A 348 -45.14 -14.11 14.45
N LEU A 349 -45.87 -13.24 13.74
CA LEU A 349 -45.33 -12.37 12.70
C LEU A 349 -45.31 -10.93 13.19
N VAL A 350 -44.12 -10.43 13.53
CA VAL A 350 -43.93 -9.07 14.01
C VAL A 350 -43.58 -8.17 12.84
N LYS A 351 -44.39 -7.13 12.59
CA LYS A 351 -44.12 -6.17 11.52
C LYS A 351 -42.73 -5.54 11.70
N TRP A 352 -41.92 -5.59 10.64
CA TRP A 352 -40.54 -5.11 10.63
C TRP A 352 -40.33 -4.16 9.46
N SER A 353 -39.57 -3.08 9.66
CA SER A 353 -39.40 -2.09 8.60
C SER A 353 -38.35 -2.56 7.58
N LYS A 354 -38.61 -2.35 6.28
CA LYS A 354 -37.63 -2.61 5.21
C LYS A 354 -36.34 -1.80 5.41
N ALA A 355 -36.44 -0.57 5.94
CA ALA A 355 -35.28 0.27 6.23
C ALA A 355 -34.41 -0.36 7.32
N THR A 356 -35.00 -0.85 8.40
CA THR A 356 -34.27 -1.54 9.48
C THR A 356 -33.59 -2.81 8.96
N ILE A 357 -34.28 -3.63 8.15
CA ILE A 357 -33.63 -4.78 7.47
C ILE A 357 -32.45 -4.32 6.61
N LYS A 358 -32.55 -3.15 5.98
CA LYS A 358 -31.48 -2.61 5.15
C LYS A 358 -30.28 -2.12 5.94
N ASP A 359 -30.52 -1.57 7.12
CA ASP A 359 -29.49 -1.11 8.04
C ASP A 359 -28.81 -2.29 8.76
N ASP A 360 -29.57 -3.35 9.08
CA ASP A 360 -29.09 -4.54 9.79
C ASP A 360 -28.17 -5.43 8.92
N PHE A 361 -28.27 -5.36 7.57
CA PHE A 361 -27.57 -6.30 6.68
C PHE A 361 -26.83 -5.60 5.52
N TYR A 362 -25.53 -5.90 5.35
CA TYR A 362 -24.76 -5.48 4.17
C TYR A 362 -25.25 -6.18 2.89
N LYS A 363 -25.24 -5.47 1.75
CA LYS A 363 -25.95 -5.88 0.51
C LYS A 363 -27.42 -6.26 0.76
N SER A 364 -28.10 -5.46 1.57
CA SER A 364 -29.49 -5.68 1.95
C SER A 364 -30.46 -5.85 0.79
N GLU A 365 -30.16 -5.35 -0.41
CA GLU A 365 -30.97 -5.65 -1.60
C GLU A 365 -30.98 -7.14 -1.94
N ASP A 366 -29.82 -7.82 -1.88
CA ASP A 366 -29.75 -9.27 -2.10
C ASP A 366 -30.41 -10.06 -0.97
N PHE A 367 -30.29 -9.57 0.28
CA PHE A 367 -30.98 -10.13 1.44
C PHE A 367 -32.50 -10.04 1.25
N VAL A 368 -33.01 -8.83 1.01
CA VAL A 368 -34.44 -8.54 0.80
C VAL A 368 -35.01 -9.31 -0.38
N ARG A 369 -34.22 -9.51 -1.46
CA ARG A 369 -34.64 -10.32 -2.61
C ARG A 369 -34.88 -11.79 -2.27
N ARG A 370 -34.21 -12.31 -1.24
CA ARG A 370 -34.29 -13.72 -0.79
C ARG A 370 -35.32 -13.95 0.33
N ILE A 371 -35.89 -12.88 0.89
CA ILE A 371 -37.04 -12.99 1.80
C ILE A 371 -38.21 -13.58 1.04
N GLU A 372 -38.88 -14.58 1.63
CA GLU A 372 -40.04 -15.24 1.04
C GLU A 372 -41.22 -14.27 0.92
N LYS A 373 -42.02 -14.41 -0.16
CA LYS A 373 -43.05 -13.44 -0.54
C LYS A 373 -44.40 -14.12 -0.67
N TYR A 374 -45.39 -13.56 0.00
CA TYR A 374 -46.77 -13.99 0.00
C TYR A 374 -47.68 -12.80 -0.37
N ASP A 375 -48.80 -13.07 -1.01
CA ASP A 375 -49.75 -12.03 -1.43
C ASP A 375 -50.75 -11.65 -0.32
N GLY A 376 -50.94 -12.52 0.67
CA GLY A 376 -51.85 -12.33 1.81
C GLY A 376 -51.54 -13.29 2.97
N PHE A 377 -52.21 -13.08 4.11
CA PHE A 377 -52.12 -13.93 5.30
C PHE A 377 -52.86 -15.26 5.15
#